data_AF-X0TLZ3-F1
#
_entry.id   AF-X0TLZ3-F1
#
_cell.length_a   1.000
_cell.length_b   1.000
_cell.length_c   1.000
_cell.angle_alpha   90.00
_cell.angle_beta   90.00
_cell.angle_gamma   90.00
#
_symmetry.space_group_name_H-M   'P 1'
#
loop_
_entity.id
_entity.type
_entity.pdbx_description
1 polymer ?
#
loop_
_entity_poly.entity_id
_entity_poly.type
_entity_poly.pdbx_seq_one_letter_code
_entity_poly.pdbx_strand_id
1 'polypeptide(L)'
;MPDHVHMLLSVPPRYSISATVGYLKGKSAIRIHRDLSRVKGTLFGRSFWARGYCVSTVGLDESAVRQYIQDQEQHQENQEQDELNVT
;
A
#
# COMPACT_ATOMS: atom_id res chain seq x y z
N MET A 1 2.74 -11.77 -7.18
CA MET A 1 2.48 -10.55 -8.01
C MET A 1 2.33 -9.32 -7.12
N PRO A 2 2.89 -8.14 -7.48
CA PRO A 2 2.78 -6.94 -6.65
C PRO A 2 1.37 -6.35 -6.68
N ASP A 3 0.56 -6.68 -5.68
CA ASP A 3 -0.86 -6.28 -5.56
C ASP A 3 -1.16 -5.32 -4.39
N HIS A 4 -0.13 -4.95 -3.63
CA HIS A 4 -0.20 -4.04 -2.48
C HIS A 4 0.97 -3.05 -2.46
N VAL A 5 0.88 -2.05 -1.59
CA VAL A 5 1.89 -1.00 -1.44
C VAL A 5 2.26 -0.86 0.03
N HIS A 6 3.56 -0.87 0.31
CA HIS A 6 4.14 -0.55 1.61
C HIS A 6 4.56 0.92 1.67
N MET A 7 4.26 1.61 2.77
CA MET A 7 4.63 3.01 2.97
C MET A 7 5.15 3.22 4.40
N LEU A 8 6.27 3.93 4.53
CA LEU A 8 6.74 4.46 5.80
C LEU A 8 6.35 5.95 5.89
N LEU A 9 5.48 6.29 6.85
CA LEU A 9 4.90 7.63 6.97
C LEU A 9 5.17 8.24 8.35
N SER A 10 5.57 9.51 8.36
CA SER A 10 5.55 10.33 9.57
C SER A 10 4.23 11.12 9.61
N VAL A 11 3.39 10.86 10.61
CA VAL A 11 2.07 11.48 10.75
C VAL A 11 2.00 12.23 12.08
N PRO A 12 1.70 13.54 12.09
CA PRO A 12 1.51 14.27 13.33
C PRO A 12 0.37 13.68 14.17
N PRO A 13 0.50 13.60 15.51
CA PRO A 13 -0.43 12.88 16.38
C PRO A 13 -1.86 13.46 16.42
N ARG A 14 -2.05 14.70 15.94
CA ARG A 14 -3.38 15.32 15.77
C ARG A 14 -4.21 14.68 14.66
N TYR A 15 -3.58 13.93 13.75
CA TYR A 15 -4.27 13.28 12.65
C TYR A 15 -4.50 11.81 12.97
N SER A 16 -5.73 11.34 12.77
CA SER A 16 -6.03 9.91 12.87
C SER A 16 -5.37 9.16 11.73
N ILE A 17 -4.71 8.03 12.05
CA ILE A 17 -4.15 7.10 11.06
C ILE A 17 -5.24 6.63 10.08
N SER A 18 -6.45 6.33 10.57
CA SER A 18 -7.54 5.87 9.69
C SER A 18 -7.96 6.95 8.69
N ALA A 19 -7.97 8.21 9.11
CA ALA A 19 -8.27 9.35 8.23
C ALA A 19 -7.14 9.58 7.21
N THR A 20 -5.88 9.52 7.65
CA THR A 20 -4.71 9.66 6.77
C THR A 20 -4.69 8.56 5.69
N VAL A 21 -4.83 7.29 6.08
CA VAL A 21 -4.86 6.16 5.13
C VAL A 21 -6.09 6.25 4.22
N GLY A 22 -7.26 6.62 4.76
CA GLY A 22 -8.48 6.83 3.97
C GLY A 22 -8.31 7.92 2.91
N TYR A 23 -7.67 9.03 3.27
CA TYR A 23 -7.36 10.12 2.34
C TYR A 23 -6.41 9.65 1.23
N LEU A 24 -5.30 8.98 1.60
CA LEU A 24 -4.32 8.48 0.64
C LEU A 24 -4.95 7.48 -0.33
N LYS A 25 -5.69 6.49 0.16
CA LYS A 25 -6.40 5.50 -0.66
C LYS A 25 -7.44 6.15 -1.56
N GLY A 26 -8.21 7.12 -1.04
CA GLY A 26 -9.25 7.81 -1.80
C GLY A 26 -8.68 8.67 -2.94
N LYS A 27 -7.68 9.52 -2.63
CA LYS A 27 -7.07 10.40 -3.64
C LYS A 27 -6.29 9.63 -4.70
N SER A 28 -5.55 8.59 -4.30
CA SER A 28 -4.84 7.73 -5.24
C SER A 28 -5.81 6.96 -6.14
N ALA A 29 -6.88 6.38 -5.62
CA ALA A 29 -7.88 5.67 -6.43
C ALA A 29 -8.51 6.58 -7.50
N ILE A 30 -8.87 7.83 -7.14
CA ILE A 30 -9.38 8.82 -8.09
C ILE A 30 -8.37 9.09 -9.19
N ARG A 31 -7.11 9.33 -8.81
CA ARG A 31 -6.03 9.63 -9.76
C ARG A 31 -5.79 8.45 -10.69
N ILE A 32 -5.72 7.24 -10.17
CA ILE A 32 -5.49 6.03 -10.94
C ILE A 32 -6.62 5.81 -11.95
N HIS A 33 -7.88 5.90 -11.52
CA HIS A 33 -9.00 5.72 -12.44
C HIS A 33 -9.04 6.78 -13.56
N ARG A 34 -8.67 8.03 -13.26
CA ARG A 34 -8.67 9.12 -14.25
C ARG A 34 -7.47 9.07 -15.19
N ASP A 35 -6.27 8.94 -14.63
CA ASP A 35 -5.03 9.14 -15.37
C ASP A 35 -4.54 7.84 -16.03
N LEU A 36 -4.62 6.72 -15.32
CA LEU A 36 -4.11 5.43 -15.77
C LEU A 36 -5.20 4.61 -16.47
N SER A 37 -6.37 4.47 -15.87
CA SER A 37 -7.49 3.74 -16.47
C SER A 37 -8.29 4.57 -17.49
N ARG A 38 -8.01 5.88 -17.61
CA ARG A 38 -8.65 6.82 -18.54
C ARG A 38 -10.19 6.83 -18.46
N VAL A 39 -10.74 6.57 -17.27
CA VAL A 39 -12.18 6.52 -17.05
C VAL A 39 -12.76 7.93 -17.23
N LYS A 40 -13.74 8.07 -18.12
CA LYS A 40 -14.52 9.29 -18.33
C LYS A 40 -15.85 9.19 -17.58
N GLY A 41 -16.27 10.28 -16.95
CA GLY A 41 -17.55 10.35 -16.24
C GLY A 41 -17.48 9.93 -14.76
N THR A 42 -18.51 9.21 -14.30
CA THR A 42 -18.67 8.91 -12.86
C THR A 42 -17.69 7.85 -12.36
N LEU A 43 -17.18 8.07 -11.14
CA LEU A 43 -16.40 7.09 -10.39
C LEU A 43 -17.26 6.30 -9.39
N PHE A 44 -18.57 6.50 -9.39
CA PHE A 44 -19.49 5.81 -8.49
C PHE A 44 -19.43 4.29 -8.71
N GLY A 45 -19.38 3.54 -7.61
CA GLY A 45 -19.31 2.07 -7.62
C GLY A 45 -17.93 1.50 -8.01
N ARG A 46 -16.92 2.34 -8.27
CA ARG A 46 -15.56 1.88 -8.57
C ARG A 46 -14.69 1.87 -7.31
N SER A 47 -13.92 0.79 -7.14
CA SER A 47 -12.90 0.67 -6.10
C SER A 47 -11.59 0.23 -6.71
N PHE A 48 -10.50 0.89 -6.32
CA PHE A 48 -9.15 0.44 -6.67
C PHE A 48 -8.50 -0.36 -5.53
N TRP A 49 -8.60 0.14 -4.31
CA TRP A 49 -8.04 -0.53 -3.13
C TRP A 49 -9.05 -1.44 -2.44
N ALA A 50 -8.56 -2.50 -1.79
CA ALA A 50 -9.34 -3.28 -0.83
C ALA A 50 -9.88 -2.37 0.31
N ARG A 51 -10.97 -2.78 0.99
CA ARG A 51 -11.54 -2.01 2.11
C ARG A 51 -10.55 -1.84 3.27
N GLY A 52 -9.83 -2.91 3.62
CA GLY A 52 -8.89 -2.93 4.74
C GLY A 52 -7.55 -2.24 4.46
N TYR A 53 -6.76 -2.06 5.52
CA TYR A 53 -5.36 -1.65 5.48
C TYR A 53 -4.62 -2.23 6.70
N CYS A 54 -3.31 -2.43 6.58
CA CYS A 54 -2.45 -2.81 7.70
C CYS A 54 -1.66 -1.59 8.18
N VAL A 55 -1.42 -1.48 9.49
CA VAL A 55 -0.56 -0.45 10.07
C VAL A 55 0.23 -1.03 11.24
N SER A 56 1.50 -0.67 11.30
CA SER A 56 2.38 -0.94 12.44
C SER A 56 3.09 0.37 12.82
N THR A 57 3.16 0.67 14.11
CA THR A 57 3.90 1.83 14.61
C THR A 57 5.38 1.49 14.69
N VAL A 58 6.22 2.37 14.16
CA VAL A 58 7.67 2.22 14.21
C VAL A 58 8.25 3.21 15.21
N GLY A 59 9.09 2.70 16.11
CA GLY A 59 9.81 3.50 17.11
C GLY A 59 11.25 3.76 16.69
N LEU A 60 12.20 3.42 17.56
CA LEU A 60 13.63 3.63 17.35
C LEU A 60 14.22 2.81 16.17
N ASP A 61 13.51 1.79 15.72
CA ASP A 61 13.96 0.87 14.66
C ASP A 61 13.56 1.32 13.23
N GLU A 62 13.38 2.63 13.01
CA GLU A 62 12.97 3.16 11.70
C GLU A 62 13.87 2.69 10.56
N SER A 63 15.19 2.64 10.79
CA SER A 63 16.17 2.21 9.80
C SER A 63 15.97 0.75 9.37
N ALA A 64 15.69 -0.13 10.34
CA ALA A 64 15.45 -1.55 10.06
C ALA A 64 14.12 -1.75 9.31
N VAL A 65 13.07 -1.03 9.68
CA VAL A 65 11.78 -1.09 8.98
C VAL A 65 11.88 -0.51 7.57
N ARG A 66 12.64 0.56 7.38
CA ARG A 66 12.91 1.14 6.05
C ARG A 66 13.59 0.13 5.14
N GLN A 67 14.61 -0.55 5.65
CA GLN A 67 15.31 -1.60 4.90
C GLN A 67 14.36 -2.76 4.59
N TYR A 68 13.59 -3.23 5.56
CA TYR A 68 12.57 -4.25 5.34
C TYR A 68 11.56 -3.88 4.23
N ILE A 69 11.08 -2.63 4.18
CA ILE A 69 10.16 -2.16 3.13
C ILE A 69 10.84 -2.15 1.75
N GLN A 70 12.12 -1.82 1.67
CA GLN A 70 12.88 -1.85 0.42
C GLN A 70 13.08 -3.28 -0.08
N ASP A 71 13.36 -4.20 0.84
CA ASP A 71 13.66 -5.60 0.53
C ASP A 71 12.40 -6.47 0.38
N GLN A 72 11.21 -5.93 0.72
CA GLN A 72 9.94 -6.67 0.76
C GLN A 72 9.56 -7.27 -0.59
N GLU A 73 9.73 -6.53 -1.69
CA GLU A 73 9.41 -7.01 -3.03
C GLU A 73 10.26 -8.23 -3.39
N GLN A 74 11.57 -8.15 -3.15
CA GLN A 74 12.50 -9.25 -3.43
C GLN A 74 12.26 -10.47 -2.54
N HIS A 75 11.92 -10.27 -1.27
CA HIS A 75 11.57 -11.37 -0.37
C HIS A 75 10.29 -12.09 -0.77
N GLN A 76 9.26 -11.37 -1.23
CA GLN A 76 8.02 -11.99 -1.72
C GLN A 76 8.25 -12.79 -3.00
N GLU A 77 9.03 -12.27 -3.94
CA GLU A 77 9.37 -13.00 -5.17
C GLU A 77 10.11 -14.31 -4.87
N ASN A 78 11.06 -14.29 -3.94
CA ASN A 78 11.80 -15.49 -3.54
C ASN A 78 10.88 -16.53 -2.86
N GLN A 79 9.95 -16.08 -2.00
CA GLN A 79 8.99 -16.97 -1.34
C GLN A 79 8.01 -17.61 -2.34
N GLU A 80 7.47 -16.84 -3.28
CA GLU A 80 6.61 -17.36 -4.35
C GLU A 80 7.37 -18.40 -5.21
N GLN A 81 8.66 -18.19 -5.49
CA GLN A 81 9.49 -19.16 -6.22
C GLN A 81 9.76 -20.44 -5.43
N ASP A 82 10.08 -20.34 -4.14
CA ASP A 82 10.32 -21.50 -3.28
C ASP A 82 9.06 -22.39 -3.15
N GLU A 83 7.86 -21.80 -3.02
CA GLU A 83 6.60 -22.56 -2.98
C GLU A 83 6.30 -23.28 -4.30
N LEU A 84 6.64 -22.66 -5.44
CA LEU A 84 6.49 -23.27 -6.77
C LEU A 84 7.49 -24.41 -7.01
N ASN A 85 8.68 -24.35 -6.42
CA ASN A 85 9.71 -25.38 -6.58
C ASN A 85 9.46 -26.64 -5.73
N VAL A 86 8.56 -26.56 -4.75
CA VAL A 86 8.17 -27.68 -3.86
C VAL A 86 6.96 -28.45 -4.42
N THR A 87 6.32 -27.94 -5.49
CA THR A 87 5.17 -28.57 -6.19
C THR A 87 5.60 -29.22 -7.50
#